data_AF-A0A2E3RHS7-F1
#
_entry.id   AF-A0A2E3RHS7-F1
#
_cell.length_a   1.000
_cell.length_b   1.000
_cell.length_c   1.000
_cell.angle_alpha   90.00
_cell.angle_beta   90.00
_cell.angle_gamma   90.00
#
_symmetry.space_group_name_H-M   'P 1'
#
loop_
_entity.id
_entity.type
_entity.pdbx_description
1 polymer ?
#
loop_
_entity_poly.entity_id
_entity_poly.type
_entity_poly.pdbx_seq_one_letter_code
_entity_poly.pdbx_strand_id
1 'polypeptide(L)'
;MAVLTSTLTVNAAFLAEIKEEDLQLRELLNAAVRDASDTGAEQIKMRDRVEMYHALRDQLALHFALEDAYGYFHDAIDETPPLSSMAERLSAQHDSLFRQMCDIIDAAECILYREYNALPETDLFEAFMNFYGILIEHEQAEIELIATALDNEICTKG
;
A
#
# COMPACT_ATOMS: atom_id res chain seq x y z
N MET A 1 -30.19 -28.94 -1.83
CA MET A 1 -28.94 -28.20 -2.11
C MET A 1 -29.12 -26.81 -1.53
N ALA A 2 -28.41 -26.49 -0.47
CA ALA A 2 -28.48 -25.19 0.19
C ALA A 2 -27.44 -24.27 -0.47
N VAL A 3 -27.90 -23.18 -1.06
CA VAL A 3 -27.04 -22.07 -1.50
C VAL A 3 -26.57 -21.40 -0.21
N LEU A 4 -25.28 -21.48 0.08
CA LEU A 4 -24.66 -20.72 1.16
C LEU A 4 -24.52 -19.28 0.67
N THR A 5 -25.58 -18.49 0.86
CA THR A 5 -25.47 -17.04 0.78
C THR A 5 -24.72 -16.59 2.03
N SER A 6 -23.39 -16.46 1.94
CA SER A 6 -22.60 -15.78 2.96
C SER A 6 -23.02 -14.32 2.98
N THR A 7 -24.05 -14.00 3.78
CA THR A 7 -24.38 -12.62 4.14
C THR A 7 -23.22 -12.07 4.98
N LEU A 8 -22.23 -11.50 4.29
CA LEU A 8 -21.12 -10.77 4.87
C LEU A 8 -21.72 -9.61 5.67
N THR A 9 -21.84 -9.78 6.98
CA THR A 9 -22.38 -8.73 7.86
C THR A 9 -21.21 -7.80 8.19
N VAL A 10 -20.75 -7.04 7.19
CA VAL A 10 -19.67 -6.08 7.38
C VAL A 10 -20.16 -5.01 8.35
N ASN A 11 -19.56 -4.96 9.54
CA ASN A 11 -19.93 -4.01 10.56
C ASN A 11 -19.60 -2.59 10.06
N ALA A 12 -20.54 -1.65 10.13
CA ALA A 12 -20.31 -0.27 9.69
C ALA A 12 -19.15 0.42 10.45
N ALA A 13 -18.86 -0.02 11.68
CA ALA A 13 -17.69 0.42 12.43
C ALA A 13 -16.37 -0.05 11.80
N PHE A 14 -16.37 -1.23 11.18
CA PHE A 14 -15.21 -1.82 10.50
C PHE A 14 -14.94 -1.15 9.14
N LEU A 15 -16.00 -0.82 8.38
CA LEU A 15 -15.85 0.01 7.16
C LEU A 15 -15.35 1.43 7.47
N ALA A 16 -15.69 1.96 8.64
CA ALA A 16 -15.16 3.23 9.10
C ALA A 16 -13.68 3.13 9.46
N GLU A 17 -13.25 2.03 10.08
CA GLU A 17 -11.87 1.75 10.44
C GLU A 17 -10.96 1.60 9.20
N ILE A 18 -11.41 0.89 8.16
CA ILE A 18 -10.69 0.80 6.88
C ILE A 18 -10.59 2.17 6.19
N LYS A 19 -11.67 2.94 6.22
CA LYS A 19 -11.68 4.28 5.61
C LYS A 19 -10.77 5.26 6.36
N GLU A 20 -10.66 5.11 7.67
CA GLU A 20 -9.76 5.89 8.50
C GLU A 20 -8.29 5.48 8.26
N GLU A 21 -8.03 4.19 8.02
CA GLU A 21 -6.73 3.64 7.62
C GLU A 21 -6.26 4.18 6.27
N ASP A 22 -7.09 4.10 5.22
CA ASP A 22 -6.77 4.65 3.89
C ASP A 22 -6.45 6.15 3.94
N LEU A 23 -7.17 6.92 4.77
CA LEU A 23 -6.90 8.34 4.96
C LEU A 23 -5.53 8.58 5.62
N GLN A 24 -5.21 7.82 6.67
CA GLN A 24 -3.92 7.95 7.37
C GLN A 24 -2.74 7.58 6.47
N LEU A 25 -2.87 6.51 5.68
CA LEU A 25 -1.86 6.11 4.70
C LEU A 25 -1.67 7.21 3.65
N ARG A 26 -2.76 7.74 3.08
CA ARG A 26 -2.71 8.85 2.11
C ARG A 26 -2.02 10.09 2.68
N GLU A 27 -2.33 10.45 3.92
CA GLU A 27 -1.74 11.62 4.58
C GLU A 27 -0.23 11.46 4.77
N LEU A 28 0.22 10.28 5.23
CA LEU A 28 1.64 9.97 5.40
C LEU A 28 2.39 9.93 4.07
N LEU A 29 1.82 9.29 3.04
CA LEU A 29 2.39 9.28 1.69
C LEU A 29 2.53 10.69 1.13
N ASN A 30 1.49 11.51 1.25
CA ASN A 30 1.54 12.91 0.79
C ASN A 30 2.60 13.73 1.54
N ALA A 31 2.77 13.51 2.85
CA ALA A 31 3.81 14.17 3.63
C ALA A 31 5.21 13.74 3.18
N ALA A 32 5.41 12.44 2.94
CA ALA A 32 6.69 11.88 2.50
C ALA A 32 7.06 12.30 1.07
N VAL A 33 6.09 12.34 0.15
CA VAL A 33 6.29 12.84 -1.22
C VAL A 33 6.64 14.33 -1.21
N ARG A 34 5.97 15.12 -0.36
CA ARG A 34 6.29 16.55 -0.22
C ARG A 34 7.73 16.75 0.27
N ASP A 35 8.15 16.01 1.29
CA ASP A 35 9.53 16.07 1.79
C ASP A 35 10.56 15.62 0.74
N ALA A 36 10.28 14.56 0.00
CA ALA A 36 11.18 14.08 -1.06
C ALA A 36 11.24 15.01 -2.29
N SER A 37 10.17 15.77 -2.54
CA SER A 37 10.07 16.70 -3.69
C SER A 37 10.57 18.10 -3.38
N ASP A 38 10.60 18.51 -2.10
CA ASP A 38 10.98 19.85 -1.70
C ASP A 38 12.50 19.98 -1.49
N THR A 39 13.16 20.53 -2.51
CA THR A 39 14.56 20.97 -2.44
C THR A 39 14.77 22.29 -1.67
N GLY A 40 13.73 22.85 -1.05
CA GLY A 40 13.72 24.12 -0.32
C GLY A 40 14.12 24.06 1.17
N ALA A 41 14.02 25.22 1.84
CA ALA A 41 14.60 25.48 3.16
C ALA A 41 13.82 24.91 4.37
N GLU A 42 12.69 24.21 4.15
CA GLU A 42 11.88 23.57 5.21
C GLU A 42 11.93 22.04 5.13
N GLN A 43 13.08 21.47 4.77
CA GLN A 43 13.30 20.04 4.95
C GLN A 43 13.16 19.67 6.43
N ILE A 44 12.34 18.65 6.71
CA ILE A 44 12.22 18.10 8.05
C ILE A 44 13.56 17.49 8.47
N LYS A 45 13.81 17.39 9.77
CA LYS A 45 15.07 16.80 10.24
C LYS A 45 15.08 15.32 9.85
N MET A 46 16.27 14.80 9.54
CA MET A 46 16.45 13.37 9.23
C MET A 46 15.82 12.43 10.27
N ARG A 47 15.83 12.79 11.56
CA ARG A 47 15.16 11.99 12.60
C ARG A 47 13.65 11.92 12.38
N ASP A 48 13.02 13.07 12.16
CA ASP A 48 11.57 13.17 11.96
C ASP A 48 11.18 12.44 10.66
N ARG A 49 12.07 12.43 9.65
CA ARG A 49 11.90 11.64 8.42
C ARG A 49 11.94 10.14 8.68
N VAL A 50 12.94 9.66 9.43
CA VAL A 50 13.03 8.24 9.80
C VAL A 50 11.78 7.81 10.55
N GLU A 51 11.31 8.61 11.51
CA GLU A 51 10.07 8.35 12.26
C GLU A 51 8.85 8.29 11.31
N MET A 52 8.75 9.22 10.36
CA MET A 52 7.69 9.21 9.34
C MET A 52 7.74 7.96 8.45
N TYR A 53 8.94 7.52 8.05
CA TYR A 53 9.10 6.30 7.25
C TYR A 53 8.75 5.03 8.04
N HIS A 54 9.12 4.94 9.33
CA HIS A 54 8.65 3.85 10.19
C HIS A 54 7.12 3.84 10.31
N ALA A 55 6.50 5.00 10.53
CA ALA A 55 5.04 5.11 10.58
C ALA A 55 4.39 4.68 9.26
N LEU A 56 4.97 5.07 8.11
CA LEU A 56 4.51 4.66 6.79
C LEU A 56 4.61 3.15 6.59
N ARG A 57 5.72 2.51 7.00
CA ARG A 57 5.87 1.05 6.94
C ARG A 57 4.81 0.34 7.77
N ASP A 58 4.56 0.82 8.98
CA ASP A 58 3.59 0.19 9.87
C ASP A 58 2.17 0.30 9.32
N GLN A 59 1.83 1.43 8.69
CA GLN A 59 0.56 1.60 7.99
C GLN A 59 0.48 0.72 6.73
N LEU A 60 1.53 0.64 5.91
CA LEU A 60 1.56 -0.27 4.77
C LEU A 60 1.41 -1.74 5.18
N ALA A 61 2.02 -2.15 6.30
CA ALA A 61 1.84 -3.50 6.83
C ALA A 61 0.38 -3.77 7.21
N LEU A 62 -0.28 -2.79 7.83
CA LEU A 62 -1.70 -2.89 8.16
C LEU A 62 -2.54 -2.94 6.90
N HIS A 63 -2.31 -2.04 5.94
CA HIS A 63 -2.99 -1.97 4.66
C HIS A 63 -2.96 -3.31 3.92
N PHE A 64 -1.76 -3.86 3.67
CA PHE A 64 -1.59 -5.14 2.99
C PHE A 64 -2.21 -6.30 3.77
N ALA A 65 -2.09 -6.30 5.10
CA ALA A 65 -2.73 -7.31 5.93
C ALA A 65 -4.27 -7.23 5.85
N LEU A 66 -4.84 -6.04 5.72
CA LEU A 66 -6.28 -5.87 5.52
C LEU A 66 -6.69 -6.39 4.14
N GLU A 67 -5.93 -6.09 3.09
CA GLU A 67 -6.22 -6.56 1.74
C GLU A 67 -6.16 -8.08 1.63
N ASP A 68 -5.12 -8.70 2.19
CA ASP A 68 -4.94 -10.16 2.21
C ASP A 68 -5.96 -10.87 3.10
N ALA A 69 -6.25 -10.33 4.30
CA ALA A 69 -7.11 -11.02 5.28
C ALA A 69 -8.59 -10.85 4.99
N TYR A 70 -9.01 -9.69 4.48
CA TYR A 70 -10.42 -9.42 4.16
C TYR A 70 -10.77 -9.72 2.73
N GLY A 71 -9.77 -9.93 1.86
CA GLY A 71 -9.99 -10.44 0.53
C GLY A 71 -11.02 -9.59 -0.21
N TYR A 72 -10.81 -8.27 -0.31
CA TYR A 72 -11.50 -7.44 -1.30
C TYR A 72 -11.49 -8.10 -2.70
N PHE A 73 -10.47 -8.94 -2.91
CA PHE A 73 -10.32 -9.88 -4.00
C PHE A 73 -11.12 -11.17 -3.83
N HIS A 74 -11.05 -11.89 -2.71
CA HIS A 74 -11.63 -13.25 -2.57
C HIS A 74 -13.16 -13.32 -2.78
N ASP A 75 -13.93 -12.40 -2.18
CA ASP A 75 -15.40 -12.44 -2.27
C ASP A 75 -15.93 -12.09 -3.67
N ALA A 76 -15.17 -11.33 -4.49
CA ALA A 76 -15.55 -10.98 -5.86
C ALA A 76 -14.95 -11.92 -6.92
N ILE A 77 -13.99 -12.76 -6.56
CA ILE A 77 -13.14 -13.51 -7.51
C ILE A 77 -13.41 -15.02 -7.51
N ASP A 78 -14.12 -15.54 -6.52
CA ASP A 78 -14.47 -16.97 -6.43
C ASP A 78 -15.26 -17.49 -7.66
N GLU A 79 -15.83 -16.62 -8.49
CA GLU A 79 -16.56 -17.00 -9.70
C GLU A 79 -15.74 -16.95 -11.01
N THR A 80 -14.50 -16.43 -11.03
CA THR A 80 -13.74 -16.24 -12.29
C THR A 80 -12.22 -16.58 -12.17
N PRO A 81 -11.75 -17.73 -12.72
CA PRO A 81 -10.36 -18.18 -12.67
C PRO A 81 -9.26 -17.17 -13.10
N PRO A 82 -9.43 -16.36 -14.17
CA PRO A 82 -8.41 -15.38 -14.55
C PRO A 82 -8.24 -14.22 -13.56
N LEU A 83 -9.29 -13.88 -12.80
CA LEU A 83 -9.21 -12.83 -11.77
C LEU A 83 -8.45 -13.33 -10.53
N SER A 84 -8.56 -14.62 -10.21
CA SER A 84 -7.82 -15.27 -9.12
C SER A 84 -6.32 -15.22 -9.33
N SER A 85 -5.85 -15.52 -10.55
CA SER A 85 -4.42 -15.42 -10.87
C SER A 85 -3.89 -13.98 -10.85
N MET A 86 -4.74 -12.98 -11.14
CA MET A 86 -4.34 -11.57 -11.06
C MET A 86 -4.24 -11.11 -9.60
N ALA A 87 -5.19 -11.50 -8.74
CA ALA A 87 -5.15 -11.19 -7.32
C ALA A 87 -3.94 -11.81 -6.62
N GLU A 88 -3.62 -13.08 -6.89
CA GLU A 88 -2.42 -13.74 -6.36
C GLU A 88 -1.13 -12.99 -6.78
N ARG A 89 -1.09 -12.48 -8.01
CA ARG A 89 0.05 -11.71 -8.52
C ARG A 89 0.15 -10.33 -7.88
N LEU A 90 -0.95 -9.70 -7.50
CA LEU A 90 -0.96 -8.41 -6.81
C LEU A 90 -0.57 -8.58 -5.35
N SER A 91 -1.16 -9.54 -4.62
CA SER A 91 -0.75 -9.88 -3.25
C SER A 91 0.74 -10.23 -3.14
N ALA A 92 1.30 -10.94 -4.14
CA ALA A 92 2.75 -11.20 -4.19
C ALA A 92 3.63 -9.94 -4.31
N GLN A 93 3.07 -8.78 -4.72
CA GLN A 93 3.79 -7.51 -4.77
C GLN A 93 3.85 -6.81 -3.42
N HIS A 94 2.93 -7.10 -2.49
CA HIS A 94 2.93 -6.53 -1.13
C HIS A 94 4.25 -6.81 -0.40
N ASP A 95 4.73 -8.05 -0.43
CA ASP A 95 6.04 -8.44 0.13
C ASP A 95 7.21 -7.64 -0.47
N SER A 96 7.15 -7.39 -1.78
CA SER A 96 8.19 -6.65 -2.50
C SER A 96 8.15 -5.16 -2.17
N LEU A 97 6.97 -4.57 -2.07
CA LEU A 97 6.77 -3.17 -1.67
C LEU A 97 7.20 -2.96 -0.22
N PHE A 98 6.79 -3.86 0.67
CA PHE A 98 7.15 -3.82 2.08
C PHE A 98 8.67 -3.89 2.28
N ARG A 99 9.35 -4.81 1.58
CA ARG A 99 10.81 -4.90 1.64
C ARG A 99 11.50 -3.64 1.13
N GLN A 100 11.04 -3.05 0.02
CA GLN A 100 11.58 -1.79 -0.49
C GLN A 100 11.44 -0.66 0.54
N MET A 101 10.31 -0.58 1.24
CA MET A 101 10.12 0.41 2.31
C MET A 101 11.09 0.18 3.47
N CYS A 102 11.35 -1.06 3.87
CA CYS A 102 12.38 -1.39 4.86
C CYS A 102 13.78 -0.97 4.40
N ASP A 103 14.15 -1.24 3.14
CA ASP A 103 15.47 -0.84 2.60
C ASP A 103 15.65 0.69 2.61
N ILE A 104 14.57 1.44 2.34
CA ILE A 104 14.55 2.92 2.44
C ILE A 104 14.74 3.38 3.88
N ILE A 105 14.09 2.74 4.84
CA ILE A 105 14.24 3.04 6.28
C ILE A 105 15.69 2.78 6.71
N ASP A 106 16.25 1.64 6.36
CA ASP A 106 17.63 1.27 6.70
C ASP A 106 18.62 2.31 6.13
N ALA A 107 18.41 2.74 4.89
CA ALA A 107 19.21 3.80 4.27
C ALA A 107 19.07 5.15 5.01
N ALA A 108 17.85 5.52 5.41
CA ALA A 108 17.61 6.75 6.17
C ALA A 108 18.26 6.71 7.56
N GLU A 109 18.23 5.56 8.24
CA GLU A 109 18.90 5.34 9.51
C GLU A 109 20.43 5.43 9.38
N CYS A 110 21.00 4.84 8.33
CA CYS A 110 22.44 4.96 8.04
C CYS A 110 22.87 6.44 7.93
N ILE A 111 22.05 7.27 7.27
CA ILE A 111 22.31 8.71 7.16
C ILE A 111 22.16 9.40 8.53
N LEU A 112 21.11 9.09 9.28
CA LEU A 112 20.85 9.66 10.61
C LEU A 112 22.00 9.40 11.58
N TYR A 113 22.52 8.16 11.60
CA TYR A 113 23.63 7.74 12.46
C TYR A 113 25.01 8.06 11.89
N ARG A 114 25.07 8.64 10.68
CA ARG A 114 26.31 9.03 9.98
C ARG A 114 27.26 7.85 9.78
N GLU A 115 26.68 6.72 9.36
CA GLU A 115 27.46 5.54 9.04
C GLU A 115 28.40 5.78 7.86
N TYR A 116 29.52 5.06 7.83
CA TYR A 116 30.57 5.26 6.80
C TYR A 116 30.06 4.96 5.38
N ASN A 117 29.07 4.08 5.25
CA ASN A 117 28.46 3.69 3.97
C ASN A 117 27.11 4.38 3.71
N ALA A 118 26.80 5.46 4.44
CA ALA A 118 25.56 6.18 4.24
C ALA A 118 25.46 6.70 2.81
N LEU A 119 24.33 6.41 2.17
CA LEU A 119 24.01 6.93 0.85
C LEU A 119 23.85 8.46 0.92
N PRO A 120 24.08 9.19 -0.18
CA PRO A 120 23.65 10.57 -0.31
C PRO A 120 22.15 10.71 -0.04
N GLU A 121 21.75 11.80 0.61
CA GLU A 121 20.34 12.08 0.90
C GLU A 121 19.50 12.21 -0.39
N THR A 122 20.11 12.64 -1.49
CA THR A 122 19.48 12.66 -2.82
C THR A 122 19.07 11.27 -3.30
N ASP A 123 19.90 10.27 -3.03
CA ASP A 123 19.67 8.90 -3.50
C ASP A 123 18.57 8.24 -2.65
N LEU A 124 18.48 8.61 -1.37
CA LEU A 124 17.35 8.23 -0.51
C LEU A 124 16.02 8.77 -1.06
N PHE A 125 15.98 10.04 -1.47
CA PHE A 125 14.76 10.63 -2.05
C PHE A 125 14.39 10.00 -3.38
N GLU A 126 15.38 9.73 -4.24
CA GLU A 126 15.14 9.04 -5.51
C GLU A 126 14.59 7.62 -5.27
N ALA A 127 15.16 6.88 -4.31
CA ALA A 127 14.65 5.57 -3.92
C ALA A 127 13.20 5.64 -3.42
N PHE A 128 12.89 6.62 -2.57
CA PHE A 128 11.52 6.83 -2.09
C PHE A 128 10.54 7.18 -3.22
N MET A 129 10.91 8.08 -4.12
CA MET A 129 10.06 8.47 -5.25
C MET A 129 9.83 7.31 -6.23
N ASN A 130 10.82 6.45 -6.43
CA ASN A 130 10.67 5.24 -7.21
C ASN A 130 9.69 4.26 -6.53
N PHE A 131 9.89 3.98 -5.24
CA PHE A 131 8.96 3.19 -4.43
C PHE A 131 7.52 3.72 -4.54
N TYR A 132 7.33 5.03 -4.39
CA TYR A 132 6.02 5.67 -4.50
C TYR A 132 5.38 5.48 -5.88
N GLY A 133 6.16 5.56 -6.95
CA GLY A 133 5.69 5.28 -8.31
C GLY A 133 5.17 3.84 -8.46
N ILE A 134 5.92 2.87 -7.95
CA ILE A 134 5.53 1.45 -7.98
C ILE A 134 4.26 1.22 -7.15
N LEU A 135 4.16 1.86 -5.97
CA LEU A 135 2.98 1.75 -5.11
C LEU A 135 1.72 2.29 -5.81
N ILE A 136 1.81 3.42 -6.52
CA ILE A 136 0.67 3.94 -7.28
C ILE A 136 0.26 3.00 -8.41
N GLU A 137 1.23 2.45 -9.15
CA GLU A 137 0.94 1.48 -10.22
C GLU A 137 0.26 0.23 -9.67
N HIS A 138 0.67 -0.21 -8.47
CA HIS A 138 0.06 -1.31 -7.74
C HIS A 138 -1.40 -1.00 -7.34
N GLU A 139 -1.65 0.12 -6.66
CA GLU A 139 -3.01 0.55 -6.28
C GLU A 139 -3.93 0.69 -7.52
N GLN A 140 -3.40 1.21 -8.63
CA GLN A 140 -4.17 1.33 -9.87
C GLN A 140 -4.57 -0.04 -10.43
N ALA A 141 -3.64 -1.00 -10.43
CA ALA A 141 -3.92 -2.36 -10.89
C ALA A 141 -4.96 -3.06 -10.02
N GLU A 142 -4.98 -2.78 -8.72
CA GLU A 142 -6.01 -3.29 -7.79
C GLU A 142 -7.39 -2.68 -8.07
N ILE A 143 -7.45 -1.36 -8.28
CA ILE A 143 -8.70 -0.68 -8.66
C ILE A 143 -9.24 -1.23 -9.99
N GLU A 144 -8.39 -1.43 -10.99
CA GLU A 144 -8.78 -2.02 -12.28
C GLU A 144 -9.30 -3.45 -12.12
N LEU A 145 -8.68 -4.25 -11.25
CA LEU A 145 -9.11 -5.61 -10.95
C LEU A 145 -10.50 -5.62 -10.30
N ILE A 146 -10.72 -4.75 -9.31
CA ILE A 146 -12.02 -4.59 -8.63
C ILE A 146 -13.09 -4.14 -9.64
N ALA A 147 -12.81 -3.12 -10.46
CA ALA A 147 -13.76 -2.64 -11.47
C ALA A 147 -14.15 -3.75 -12.47
N THR A 148 -13.17 -4.54 -12.92
CA THR A 148 -13.39 -5.67 -13.82
C THR A 148 -14.20 -6.79 -13.17
N ALA A 149 -13.98 -7.06 -11.88
CA ALA A 149 -14.77 -8.04 -11.14
C ALA A 149 -16.24 -7.61 -11.04
N LEU A 150 -16.51 -6.35 -10.68
CA LEU A 150 -17.88 -5.81 -10.60
C LEU A 150 -18.60 -5.82 -11.95
N ASP A 151 -17.92 -5.44 -13.05
CA ASP A 151 -18.53 -5.46 -14.39
C ASP A 151 -18.90 -6.88 -14.82
N ASN A 152 -18.09 -7.89 -14.46
CA ASN A 152 -18.40 -9.29 -14.74
C ASN A 152 -19.60 -9.80 -13.92
N GLU A 153 -19.74 -9.40 -12.65
CA GLU A 153 -20.91 -9.75 -11.84
C GLU A 153 -22.23 -9.17 -12.38
N ILE A 154 -22.18 -7.97 -12.99
CA ILE A 154 -23.37 -7.35 -13.62
C ILE A 154 -23.75 -8.12 -14.89
N CYS A 155 -22.78 -8.61 -15.64
CA CYS A 155 -23.02 -9.31 -16.91
C CYS A 155 -23.47 -10.77 -16.74
N THR A 156 -23.09 -11.47 -15.67
CA THR A 156 -23.53 -12.86 -15.39
C THR A 156 -24.92 -12.97 -14.78
N LYS A 157 -25.49 -11.87 -14.26
CA LYS A 157 -26.85 -11.82 -13.68
C LYS A 157 -27.94 -11.30 -14.65
N GLY A 158 -27.60 -11.00 -15.90
CA GLY A 158 -28.53 -10.58 -16.96
C GLY A 158 -28.83 -11.69 -17.98
#